data_AF-A0A936K1S7-F1
#
_entry.id   AF-A0A936K1S7-F1
#
_cell.length_a   1.000
_cell.length_b   1.000
_cell.length_c   1.000
_cell.angle_alpha   90.00
_cell.angle_beta   90.00
_cell.angle_gamma   90.00
#
_symmetry.space_group_name_H-M   'P 1'
#
loop_
_entity.id
_entity.type
_entity.pdbx_description
1 polymer ?
#
loop_
_entity_poly.entity_id
_entity_poly.type
_entity_poly.pdbx_seq_one_letter_code
_entity_poly.pdbx_strand_id
1 'polypeptide(L)'
;MTVAAFTYSIGRSRWDNMPVQRQADTLRAFAHDVLSHRAVDKGSAGYISAASGNDGRRASANALPRAWLPMDVDGIDADAHVEWRLHLTRYRGFGWPTASSTPEAPRERVIIELSEPVDRHQGIAIGALLTQDIEDNFGTAVRIDPCTFRAEQPCFLALQGVRPFYLLGDALDVPTWLEQVPEPPAPPPPPSIEAASMSDARMRYVVDMLGQARLLIKPLPNGRGYAMHCPWAAQHTTTDAPGSCATALLFPAELNGWMGTFKCLHSHCATRRLGDLLAVLRAAAERTAA
;
A
#
# COMPACT_ATOMS: atom_id res chain seq x y z
N MET A 1 17.20 -23.28 17.97
CA MET A 1 15.89 -22.80 17.46
C MET A 1 15.95 -22.88 15.95
N THR A 2 15.00 -23.55 15.30
CA THR A 2 14.93 -23.64 13.85
C THR A 2 14.49 -22.28 13.32
N VAL A 3 15.31 -21.62 12.51
CA VAL A 3 14.94 -20.34 11.86
C VAL A 3 13.73 -20.63 10.98
N ALA A 4 12.66 -19.83 11.13
CA ALA A 4 11.49 -19.97 10.28
C ALA A 4 11.89 -19.76 8.81
N ALA A 5 11.35 -20.58 7.91
CA ALA A 5 11.65 -20.44 6.50
C ALA A 5 11.14 -19.09 5.94
N PHE A 6 11.87 -18.54 4.98
CA PHE A 6 11.48 -17.31 4.28
C PHE A 6 10.50 -17.65 3.16
N THR A 7 9.21 -17.44 3.42
CA THR A 7 8.15 -17.55 2.40
C THR A 7 7.86 -16.20 1.77
N TYR A 8 7.73 -16.17 0.45
CA TYR A 8 7.50 -14.95 -0.33
C TYR A 8 6.87 -15.29 -1.68
N SER A 9 6.33 -14.28 -2.36
CA SER A 9 5.95 -14.39 -3.76
C SER A 9 6.90 -13.58 -4.63
N ILE A 10 7.19 -14.05 -5.85
CA ILE A 10 7.86 -13.28 -6.90
C ILE A 10 6.85 -13.02 -8.03
N GLY A 11 6.57 -11.74 -8.29
CA GLY A 11 5.75 -11.32 -9.43
C GLY A 11 6.59 -10.76 -10.58
N ARG A 12 6.08 -10.88 -11.81
CA ARG A 12 6.78 -10.50 -13.04
C ARG A 12 6.69 -9.02 -13.40
N SER A 13 5.67 -8.33 -12.88
CA SER A 13 5.47 -6.89 -13.09
C SER A 13 4.57 -6.32 -12.00
N ARG A 14 4.45 -4.99 -11.91
CA ARG A 14 3.53 -4.33 -10.96
C ARG A 14 2.07 -4.78 -11.06
N TRP A 15 1.65 -5.26 -12.24
CA TRP A 15 0.27 -5.68 -12.54
C TRP A 15 0.03 -7.17 -12.31
N ASP A 16 1.08 -7.93 -12.07
CA ASP A 16 0.97 -9.35 -11.79
C ASP A 16 0.27 -9.55 -10.43
N ASN A 17 -0.93 -10.09 -10.46
CA ASN A 17 -1.73 -10.39 -9.28
C ASN A 17 -1.69 -11.88 -8.90
N MET A 18 -0.98 -12.72 -9.65
CA MET A 18 -0.84 -14.18 -9.44
C MET A 18 0.65 -14.56 -9.39
N PRO A 19 1.41 -14.02 -8.43
CA PRO A 19 2.85 -14.23 -8.37
C PRO A 19 3.19 -15.68 -8.01
N VAL A 20 4.42 -16.09 -8.37
CA VAL A 20 4.94 -17.42 -8.05
C VAL A 20 5.30 -17.48 -6.57
N GLN A 21 4.77 -18.46 -5.85
CA GLN A 21 5.08 -18.68 -4.44
C GLN A 21 6.42 -19.39 -4.30
N ARG A 22 7.26 -18.92 -3.36
CA ARG A 22 8.61 -19.41 -3.12
C ARG A 22 8.91 -19.53 -1.64
N GLN A 23 9.92 -20.34 -1.34
CA GLN A 23 10.44 -20.56 -0.01
C GLN A 23 11.97 -20.63 -0.07
N ALA A 24 12.63 -20.13 0.96
CA ALA A 24 14.06 -20.30 1.18
C ALA A 24 14.34 -20.60 2.66
N ASP A 25 15.24 -21.53 2.95
CA ASP A 25 15.49 -21.99 4.32
C ASP A 25 16.45 -21.06 5.10
N THR A 26 17.09 -20.11 4.41
CA THR A 26 18.02 -19.16 5.03
C THR A 26 17.89 -17.79 4.39
N LEU A 27 18.28 -16.74 5.14
CA LEU A 27 18.36 -15.38 4.59
C LEU A 27 19.28 -15.33 3.37
N ARG A 28 20.38 -16.08 3.37
CA ARG A 28 21.31 -16.15 2.23
C ARG A 28 20.64 -16.70 0.98
N ALA A 29 19.89 -17.80 1.10
CA ALA A 29 19.16 -18.38 -0.02
C ALA A 29 18.06 -17.43 -0.52
N PHE A 30 17.36 -16.77 0.41
CA PHE A 30 16.34 -15.76 0.07
C PHE A 30 16.96 -14.56 -0.67
N ALA A 31 18.02 -13.98 -0.13
CA ALA A 31 18.73 -12.84 -0.73
C ALA A 31 19.30 -13.21 -2.10
N HIS A 32 19.90 -14.40 -2.25
CA HIS A 32 20.40 -14.88 -3.53
C HIS A 32 19.27 -14.97 -4.56
N ASP A 33 18.13 -15.56 -4.19
CA ASP A 33 17.02 -15.68 -5.12
C ASP A 33 16.47 -14.32 -5.54
N VAL A 34 16.17 -13.43 -4.58
CA VAL A 34 15.68 -12.07 -4.84
C VAL A 34 16.66 -11.28 -5.73
N LEU A 35 17.95 -11.29 -5.40
CA LEU A 35 18.97 -10.53 -6.10
C LEU A 35 19.39 -11.14 -7.45
N SER A 36 18.98 -12.38 -7.76
CA SER A 36 19.14 -12.99 -9.07
C SER A 36 18.04 -12.58 -10.07
N HIS A 37 16.85 -12.20 -9.57
CA HIS A 37 15.72 -11.76 -10.39
C HIS A 37 15.82 -10.25 -10.70
N ARG A 38 16.78 -9.87 -11.53
CA ARG A 38 17.01 -8.46 -11.89
C ARG A 38 16.28 -8.07 -13.16
N ALA A 39 15.70 -6.87 -13.15
CA ALA A 39 15.06 -6.30 -14.33
C ALA A 39 16.03 -5.44 -15.15
N VAL A 40 15.79 -5.36 -16.45
CA VAL A 40 16.57 -4.52 -17.36
C VAL A 40 16.22 -3.05 -17.14
N ASP A 41 14.95 -2.77 -16.85
CA ASP A 41 14.42 -1.42 -16.69
C ASP A 41 13.29 -1.36 -15.64
N LYS A 42 12.85 -0.15 -15.32
CA LYS A 42 11.81 0.10 -14.31
C LYS A 42 10.45 -0.48 -14.70
N GLY A 43 10.11 -0.54 -15.98
CA GLY A 43 8.85 -1.06 -16.48
C GLY A 43 8.78 -2.60 -16.44
N SER A 44 9.91 -3.27 -16.63
CA SER A 44 10.07 -4.73 -16.51
C SER A 44 10.40 -5.20 -15.09
N ALA A 45 10.45 -4.29 -14.11
CA ALA A 45 10.71 -4.64 -12.72
C ALA A 45 9.63 -5.56 -12.14
N GLY A 46 10.04 -6.78 -11.83
CA GLY A 46 9.29 -7.68 -10.97
C GLY A 46 9.27 -7.19 -9.52
N TYR A 47 8.63 -7.95 -8.64
CA TYR A 47 8.54 -7.60 -7.22
C TYR A 47 8.63 -8.84 -6.34
N ILE A 48 8.93 -8.61 -5.07
CA ILE A 48 8.63 -9.55 -3.98
C ILE A 48 7.51 -9.01 -3.10
N SER A 49 6.71 -9.91 -2.54
CA SER A 49 5.71 -9.62 -1.50
C SER A 49 5.66 -10.80 -0.54
N ALA A 50 4.87 -10.69 0.55
CA ALA A 50 4.55 -11.87 1.34
C ALA A 50 3.94 -12.97 0.44
N ALA A 51 4.14 -14.23 0.83
CA ALA A 51 3.49 -15.33 0.15
C ALA A 51 1.96 -15.16 0.17
N SER A 52 1.28 -15.59 -0.88
CA SER A 52 -0.17 -15.54 -1.01
C SER A 52 -0.76 -16.93 -0.83
N GLY A 53 -1.65 -17.08 0.14
CA GLY A 53 -2.44 -18.29 0.37
C GLY A 53 -3.71 -18.33 -0.50
N ASN A 54 -4.64 -19.20 -0.12
CA ASN A 54 -5.95 -19.37 -0.75
C ASN A 54 -5.84 -19.64 -2.27
N ASP A 55 -6.31 -18.69 -3.10
CA ASP A 55 -6.29 -18.76 -4.56
C ASP A 55 -4.95 -18.28 -5.16
N GLY A 56 -3.95 -17.98 -4.33
CA GLY A 56 -2.62 -17.52 -4.76
C GLY A 56 -2.59 -16.06 -5.22
N ARG A 57 -3.72 -15.34 -5.15
CA ARG A 57 -3.78 -13.94 -5.57
C ARG A 57 -3.14 -13.03 -4.55
N ARG A 58 -2.33 -12.08 -5.01
CA ARG A 58 -1.78 -11.01 -4.16
C ARG A 58 -2.89 -10.06 -3.72
N ALA A 59 -3.38 -10.26 -2.51
CA ALA A 59 -4.40 -9.43 -1.86
C ALA A 59 -4.21 -9.47 -0.33
N SER A 60 -4.69 -8.44 0.37
CA SER A 60 -4.60 -8.36 1.84
C SER A 60 -5.18 -9.59 2.54
N ALA A 61 -6.32 -10.11 2.05
CA ALA A 61 -7.00 -11.29 2.60
C ALA A 61 -6.26 -12.61 2.36
N ASN A 62 -5.28 -12.63 1.44
CA ASN A 62 -4.52 -13.82 1.09
C ASN A 62 -3.07 -13.76 1.60
N ALA A 63 -2.63 -12.62 2.13
CA ALA A 63 -1.25 -12.44 2.52
C ALA A 63 -0.92 -13.32 3.74
N LEU A 64 0.05 -14.22 3.56
CA LEU A 64 0.56 -15.10 4.61
C LEU A 64 1.61 -14.38 5.47
N PRO A 65 1.86 -14.86 6.70
CA PRO A 65 2.95 -14.36 7.52
C PRO A 65 4.32 -14.43 6.82
N ARG A 66 5.23 -13.53 7.18
CA ARG A 66 6.59 -13.45 6.63
C ARG A 66 7.64 -13.22 7.70
N ALA A 67 8.79 -13.89 7.59
CA ALA A 67 9.96 -13.73 8.47
C ALA A 67 10.93 -12.62 8.00
N TRP A 68 10.40 -11.61 7.30
CA TRP A 68 11.18 -10.50 6.75
C TRP A 68 10.30 -9.25 6.61
N LEU A 69 10.91 -8.08 6.72
CA LEU A 69 10.23 -6.79 6.63
C LEU A 69 10.87 -5.91 5.55
N PRO A 70 10.14 -5.54 4.48
CA PRO A 70 10.66 -4.61 3.48
C PRO A 70 10.48 -3.16 3.91
N MET A 71 11.46 -2.33 3.56
CA MET A 71 11.38 -0.87 3.58
C MET A 71 11.64 -0.35 2.17
N ASP A 72 10.70 0.42 1.61
CA ASP A 72 10.94 1.25 0.42
C ASP A 72 11.30 2.66 0.91
N VAL A 73 12.58 3.00 0.82
CA VAL A 73 13.13 4.28 1.26
C VAL A 73 13.08 5.22 0.06
N ASP A 74 12.00 6.00 0.00
CA ASP A 74 11.63 6.85 -1.13
C ASP A 74 12.50 8.11 -1.26
N GLY A 75 13.26 8.44 -0.23
CA GLY A 75 14.25 9.51 -0.27
C GLY A 75 15.17 9.49 0.94
N ILE A 76 16.45 9.74 0.66
CA ILE A 76 17.49 9.97 1.63
C ILE A 76 18.18 11.27 1.20
N ASP A 77 18.39 12.20 2.13
CA ASP A 77 19.24 13.37 1.85
C ASP A 77 20.69 12.89 1.69
N ALA A 78 21.40 13.36 0.67
CA ALA A 78 22.73 12.84 0.31
C ALA A 78 23.71 12.84 1.49
N ASP A 79 23.69 13.89 2.31
CA ASP A 79 24.57 14.05 3.48
C ASP A 79 24.23 13.06 4.61
N ALA A 80 22.99 12.56 4.67
CA ALA A 80 22.54 11.58 5.66
C ALA A 80 22.78 10.13 5.20
N HIS A 81 23.18 9.90 3.94
CA HIS A 81 23.19 8.55 3.34
C HIS A 81 24.15 7.59 4.04
N VAL A 82 25.34 8.06 4.44
CA VAL A 82 26.32 7.24 5.15
C VAL A 82 25.82 6.87 6.54
N GLU A 83 25.35 7.84 7.31
CA GLU A 83 24.80 7.62 8.65
C GLU A 83 23.58 6.71 8.62
N TRP A 84 22.71 6.86 7.62
CA TRP A 84 21.61 5.95 7.35
C TRP A 84 22.09 4.49 7.19
N ARG A 85 23.14 4.26 6.39
CA ARG A 85 23.71 2.92 6.21
C ARG A 85 24.32 2.37 7.49
N LEU A 86 25.00 3.20 8.27
CA LEU A 86 25.55 2.80 9.57
C LEU A 86 24.44 2.42 10.55
N HIS A 87 23.38 3.23 10.63
CA HIS A 87 22.22 2.96 11.46
C HIS A 87 21.54 1.63 11.12
N LEU A 88 21.45 1.26 9.84
CA LEU A 88 20.92 -0.04 9.42
C LEU A 88 21.77 -1.24 9.85
N THR A 89 23.05 -1.06 10.17
CA THR A 89 23.95 -2.19 10.48
C THR A 89 23.58 -2.96 11.75
N ARG A 90 22.73 -2.40 12.62
CA ARG A 90 22.16 -3.10 13.77
C ARG A 90 21.23 -4.26 13.39
N TYR A 91 20.71 -4.25 12.16
CA TYR A 91 19.83 -5.29 11.65
C TYR A 91 20.58 -6.26 10.73
N ARG A 92 20.09 -7.50 10.68
CA ARG A 92 20.45 -8.50 9.68
C ARG A 92 19.56 -8.37 8.47
N GLY A 93 20.14 -8.40 7.28
CA GLY A 93 19.35 -8.13 6.08
C GLY A 93 20.17 -7.89 4.82
N PHE A 94 19.51 -7.36 3.81
CA PHE A 94 20.12 -6.97 2.55
C PHE A 94 19.31 -5.86 1.88
N GLY A 95 19.90 -5.18 0.91
CA GLY A 95 19.21 -4.13 0.18
C GLY A 95 19.87 -3.76 -1.13
N TRP A 96 19.23 -2.85 -1.85
CA TRP A 96 19.69 -2.34 -3.14
C TRP A 96 19.15 -0.93 -3.43
N PRO A 97 19.92 -0.09 -4.15
CA PRO A 97 19.40 1.14 -4.73
C PRO A 97 18.20 0.91 -5.65
N THR A 98 17.22 1.81 -5.60
CA THR A 98 16.07 1.78 -6.52
C THR A 98 16.44 2.27 -7.91
N ALA A 99 15.58 1.99 -8.90
CA ALA A 99 15.75 2.47 -10.28
C ALA A 99 15.87 4.00 -10.43
N SER A 100 15.40 4.76 -9.44
CA SER A 100 15.43 6.23 -9.43
C SER A 100 16.44 6.81 -8.44
N SER A 101 17.30 5.98 -7.85
CA SER A 101 18.35 6.43 -6.94
C SER A 101 19.44 7.16 -7.71
N THR A 102 19.83 8.35 -7.24
CA THR A 102 21.06 9.05 -7.70
C THR A 102 21.93 9.37 -6.49
N PRO A 103 23.20 9.79 -6.67
CA PRO A 103 24.04 10.24 -5.55
C PRO A 103 23.44 11.43 -4.78
N GLU A 104 22.74 12.33 -5.47
CA GLU A 104 22.15 13.56 -4.90
C GLU A 104 20.78 13.32 -4.25
N ALA A 105 20.09 12.26 -4.67
CA ALA A 105 18.83 11.82 -4.10
C ALA A 105 18.82 10.29 -3.94
N PRO A 106 19.60 9.73 -2.99
CA PRO A 106 19.65 8.30 -2.77
C PRO A 106 18.27 7.74 -2.38
N ARG A 107 17.97 6.55 -2.91
CA ARG A 107 16.72 5.80 -2.65
C ARG A 107 17.01 4.33 -2.67
N GLU A 108 16.49 3.60 -1.70
CA GLU A 108 16.89 2.22 -1.51
C GLU A 108 15.74 1.34 -1.07
N ARG A 109 15.83 0.05 -1.37
CA ARG A 109 15.02 -0.97 -0.73
C ARG A 109 15.87 -1.77 0.21
N VAL A 110 15.33 -2.00 1.40
CA VAL A 110 15.98 -2.77 2.46
C VAL A 110 15.05 -3.88 2.89
N ILE A 111 15.59 -5.07 3.07
CA ILE A 111 14.93 -6.23 3.64
C ILE A 111 15.61 -6.53 4.96
N ILE A 112 14.85 -6.44 6.06
CA ILE A 112 15.30 -6.82 7.40
C ILE A 112 14.77 -8.22 7.71
N GLU A 113 15.63 -9.09 8.25
CA GLU A 113 15.22 -10.39 8.81
C GLU A 113 14.51 -10.20 10.14
N LEU A 114 13.43 -10.96 10.35
CA LEU A 114 12.66 -10.98 11.60
C LEU A 114 13.00 -12.23 12.41
N SER A 115 13.00 -12.12 13.74
CA SER A 115 13.24 -13.26 14.64
C SER A 115 12.15 -14.34 14.54
N GLU A 116 10.93 -13.96 14.13
CA GLU A 116 9.81 -14.84 13.85
C GLU A 116 8.90 -14.28 12.73
N PRO A 117 8.06 -15.12 12.08
CA PRO A 117 7.11 -14.65 11.08
C PRO A 117 6.05 -13.73 11.69
N VAL A 118 5.79 -12.61 11.03
CA VAL A 118 4.72 -11.67 11.40
C VAL A 118 3.60 -11.68 10.39
N ASP A 119 2.37 -11.55 10.87
CA ASP A 119 1.21 -11.34 10.01
C ASP A 119 1.16 -9.90 9.45
N ARG A 120 0.12 -9.62 8.67
CA ARG A 120 -0.08 -8.30 8.05
C ARG A 120 -0.22 -7.17 9.08
N HIS A 121 -0.92 -7.40 10.18
CA HIS A 121 -1.19 -6.38 11.20
C HIS A 121 0.06 -6.11 12.03
N GLN A 122 0.74 -7.16 12.48
CA GLN A 122 2.01 -7.09 13.18
C GLN A 122 3.07 -6.40 12.34
N GLY A 123 3.20 -6.76 11.05
CA GLY A 123 4.15 -6.12 10.14
C GLY A 123 3.91 -4.62 9.97
N ILE A 124 2.65 -4.19 9.88
CA ILE A 124 2.29 -2.77 9.82
C ILE A 124 2.64 -2.05 11.13
N ALA A 125 2.35 -2.68 12.27
CA ALA A 125 2.61 -2.10 13.59
C ALA A 125 4.11 -1.91 13.85
N ILE A 126 4.92 -2.95 13.60
CA ILE A 126 6.39 -2.89 13.70
C ILE A 126 6.93 -1.84 12.72
N GLY A 127 6.42 -1.82 11.49
CA GLY A 127 6.83 -0.84 10.49
C GLY A 127 6.56 0.61 10.90
N ALA A 128 5.43 0.87 11.58
CA ALA A 128 5.11 2.19 12.11
C ALA A 128 6.10 2.61 13.21
N LEU A 129 6.40 1.72 14.17
CA LEU A 129 7.43 1.98 15.18
C LEU A 129 8.80 2.21 14.57
N LEU A 130 9.17 1.43 13.55
CA LEU A 130 10.46 1.55 12.89
C LEU A 130 10.57 2.86 12.12
N THR A 131 9.46 3.30 11.52
CA THR A 131 9.39 4.63 10.89
C THR A 131 9.56 5.73 11.92
N GLN A 132 8.91 5.63 13.08
CA GLN A 132 9.07 6.59 14.18
C GLN A 132 10.52 6.65 14.68
N ASP A 133 11.15 5.49 14.95
CA ASP A 133 12.57 5.44 15.36
C ASP A 133 13.47 6.12 14.31
N ILE A 134 13.21 5.90 13.02
CA ILE A 134 13.98 6.54 11.95
C ILE A 134 13.72 8.05 11.90
N GLU A 135 12.48 8.50 12.07
CA GLU A 135 12.14 9.93 12.17
C GLU A 135 12.79 10.58 13.38
N ASP A 136 12.87 9.90 14.53
CA ASP A 136 13.53 10.42 15.74
C ASP A 136 15.05 10.59 15.53
N ASN A 137 15.67 9.72 14.73
CA ASN A 137 17.11 9.75 14.45
C ASN A 137 17.50 10.66 13.27
N PHE A 138 16.65 10.78 12.25
CA PHE A 138 16.97 11.45 10.98
C PHE A 138 16.03 12.60 10.61
N GLY A 139 14.95 12.81 11.35
CA GLY A 139 13.90 13.77 11.00
C GLY A 139 13.37 13.51 9.59
N THR A 140 13.34 14.55 8.76
CA THR A 140 12.87 14.47 7.37
C THR A 140 13.92 13.99 6.36
N ALA A 141 15.15 13.74 6.80
CA ALA A 141 16.28 13.39 5.93
C ALA A 141 16.18 11.96 5.39
N VAL A 142 15.41 11.08 6.03
CA VAL A 142 15.09 9.74 5.55
C VAL A 142 13.58 9.59 5.48
N ARG A 143 13.05 9.16 4.33
CA ARG A 143 11.61 9.01 4.09
C ARG A 143 11.29 7.58 3.67
N ILE A 144 10.40 6.93 4.40
CA ILE A 144 9.92 5.57 4.12
C ILE A 144 8.47 5.63 3.64
N ASP A 145 8.12 4.87 2.61
CA ASP A 145 6.71 4.67 2.24
C ASP A 145 6.04 3.72 3.26
N PRO A 146 5.11 4.19 4.10
CA PRO A 146 4.45 3.35 5.11
C PRO A 146 3.64 2.20 4.49
N CYS A 147 3.29 2.26 3.20
CA CYS A 147 2.56 1.18 2.53
C CYS A 147 3.43 -0.08 2.35
N THR A 148 4.77 0.03 2.37
CA THR A 148 5.70 -1.11 2.24
C THR A 148 5.45 -2.21 3.27
N PHE A 149 4.98 -1.83 4.46
CA PHE A 149 4.78 -2.76 5.57
C PHE A 149 3.53 -3.63 5.41
N ARG A 150 2.64 -3.30 4.47
CA ARG A 150 1.53 -4.19 4.11
C ARG A 150 2.08 -5.44 3.44
N ALA A 151 1.65 -6.61 3.91
CA ALA A 151 2.18 -7.89 3.46
C ALA A 151 2.01 -8.11 1.94
N GLU A 152 0.90 -7.63 1.38
CA GLU A 152 0.57 -7.69 -0.04
C GLU A 152 1.26 -6.65 -0.92
N GLN A 153 1.95 -5.66 -0.33
CA GLN A 153 2.54 -4.58 -1.11
C GLN A 153 3.78 -5.08 -1.88
N PRO A 154 3.88 -4.79 -3.20
CA PRO A 154 5.08 -5.08 -3.96
C PRO A 154 6.28 -4.27 -3.47
N CYS A 155 7.38 -4.98 -3.19
CA CYS A 155 8.74 -4.44 -3.07
C CYS A 155 9.49 -4.74 -4.38
N PHE A 156 9.72 -3.72 -5.21
CA PHE A 156 10.24 -3.93 -6.57
C PHE A 156 11.72 -4.35 -6.57
N LEU A 157 12.01 -5.33 -7.42
CA LEU A 157 13.33 -5.95 -7.56
C LEU A 157 14.37 -4.98 -8.13
N ALA A 158 15.64 -5.31 -7.93
CA ALA A 158 16.77 -4.52 -8.37
C ALA A 158 16.89 -4.49 -9.91
N LEU A 159 17.42 -3.39 -10.44
CA LEU A 159 17.85 -3.36 -11.84
C LEU A 159 19.18 -4.09 -12.04
N GLN A 160 19.45 -4.45 -13.29
CA GLN A 160 20.77 -4.90 -13.72
C GLN A 160 21.83 -3.83 -13.44
N GLY A 161 23.05 -4.25 -13.08
CA GLY A 161 24.16 -3.34 -12.75
C GLY A 161 24.11 -2.72 -11.35
N VAL A 162 22.96 -2.74 -10.67
CA VAL A 162 22.86 -2.22 -9.28
C VAL A 162 23.65 -3.10 -8.32
N ARG A 163 24.54 -2.49 -7.52
CA ARG A 163 25.28 -3.19 -6.49
C ARG A 163 24.42 -3.37 -5.23
N PRO A 164 24.09 -4.61 -4.83
CA PRO A 164 23.40 -4.84 -3.57
C PRO A 164 24.36 -4.66 -2.39
N PHE A 165 23.78 -4.59 -1.20
CA PHE A 165 24.52 -4.56 0.07
C PHE A 165 23.88 -5.52 1.06
N TYR A 166 24.66 -5.89 2.07
CA TYR A 166 24.26 -6.82 3.12
C TYR A 166 24.47 -6.18 4.48
N LEU A 167 23.56 -6.46 5.40
CA LEU A 167 23.57 -5.98 6.78
C LEU A 167 23.85 -7.19 7.68
N LEU A 168 24.83 -7.05 8.55
CA LEU A 168 25.40 -8.17 9.33
C LEU A 168 25.01 -8.14 10.81
N GLY A 169 24.03 -7.30 11.19
CA GLY A 169 23.54 -7.22 12.56
C GLY A 169 22.67 -8.41 12.94
N ASP A 170 21.69 -8.15 13.81
CA ASP A 170 20.78 -9.17 14.33
C ASP A 170 19.42 -9.12 13.65
N ALA A 171 18.71 -10.26 13.64
CA ALA A 171 17.31 -10.23 13.25
C ALA A 171 16.53 -9.27 14.17
N LEU A 172 15.58 -8.53 13.61
CA LEU A 172 14.72 -7.66 14.40
C LEU A 172 13.90 -8.53 15.35
N ASP A 173 14.01 -8.23 16.65
CA ASP A 173 13.37 -9.00 17.71
C ASP A 173 11.87 -8.70 17.80
N VAL A 174 11.06 -9.49 17.10
CA VAL A 174 9.62 -9.26 16.94
C VAL A 174 8.88 -9.14 18.28
N PRO A 175 9.04 -10.04 19.28
CA PRO A 175 8.40 -9.88 20.58
C PRO A 175 8.68 -8.52 21.24
N THR A 176 9.95 -8.12 21.33
CA THR A 176 10.37 -6.84 21.93
C THR A 176 9.78 -5.63 21.22
N TRP A 177 9.63 -5.70 19.89
CA TRP A 177 9.01 -4.63 19.12
C TRP A 177 7.48 -4.60 19.27
N LEU A 178 6.83 -5.76 19.33
CA LEU A 178 5.38 -5.84 19.52
C LEU A 178 4.94 -5.38 20.92
N GLU A 179 5.78 -5.54 21.95
CA GLU A 179 5.54 -4.99 23.29
C GLU A 179 5.46 -3.46 23.31
N GLN A 180 6.11 -2.78 22.34
CA GLN A 180 6.12 -1.33 22.23
C GLN A 180 4.95 -0.79 21.37
N VAL A 181 4.19 -1.67 20.72
CA VAL A 181 3.08 -1.25 19.86
C VAL A 181 2.00 -0.61 20.75
N PRO A 182 1.66 0.67 20.53
CA PRO A 182 0.62 1.31 21.31
C PRO A 182 -0.70 0.57 21.08
N GLU A 183 -1.50 0.46 22.14
CA GLU A 183 -2.84 -0.11 22.03
C GLU A 183 -3.61 0.69 20.96
N PRO A 184 -4.26 0.01 19.98
CA PRO A 184 -5.03 0.71 18.98
C PRO A 184 -6.06 1.60 19.66
N PRO A 185 -6.27 2.84 19.17
CA PRO A 185 -7.35 3.66 19.70
C PRO A 185 -8.65 2.88 19.56
N ALA A 186 -9.50 2.94 20.59
CA ALA A 186 -10.80 2.28 20.56
C ALA A 186 -11.54 2.65 19.25
N PRO A 187 -12.18 1.68 18.57
CA PRO A 187 -12.93 1.98 17.38
C PRO A 187 -13.94 3.09 17.70
N PRO A 188 -14.17 4.04 16.78
CA PRO A 188 -15.19 5.05 17.00
C PRO A 188 -16.51 4.33 17.28
N PRO A 189 -17.33 4.83 18.22
CA PRO A 189 -18.62 4.21 18.49
C PRO A 189 -19.42 4.14 17.18
N PRO A 190 -20.25 3.10 17.00
CA PRO A 190 -21.15 3.05 15.87
C PRO A 190 -21.97 4.35 15.82
N PRO A 191 -22.32 4.84 14.62
CA PRO A 191 -23.11 6.05 14.49
C PRO A 191 -24.41 5.88 15.27
N SER A 192 -24.88 6.97 15.89
CA SER A 192 -26.24 6.98 16.45
C SER A 192 -27.25 6.62 15.36
N ILE A 193 -28.42 6.10 15.76
CA ILE A 193 -29.52 5.79 14.82
C ILE A 193 -29.83 7.01 13.94
N GLU A 194 -29.80 8.21 14.53
CA GLU A 194 -29.99 9.47 13.82
C GLU A 194 -28.89 9.72 12.77
N ALA A 195 -27.62 9.59 13.14
CA ALA A 195 -26.50 9.77 12.22
C ALA A 195 -26.52 8.75 11.08
N ALA A 196 -26.86 7.48 11.37
CA ALA A 196 -27.04 6.45 10.35
C ALA A 196 -28.19 6.80 9.38
N SER A 197 -29.34 7.22 9.91
CA SER A 197 -30.49 7.64 9.11
C SER A 197 -30.18 8.84 8.21
N MET A 198 -29.45 9.84 8.73
CA MET A 198 -29.00 10.99 7.93
C MET A 198 -28.03 10.57 6.82
N SER A 199 -27.06 9.70 7.12
CA SER A 199 -26.13 9.16 6.12
C SER A 199 -26.87 8.40 5.03
N ASP A 200 -27.84 7.55 5.40
CA ASP A 200 -28.67 6.82 4.43
C ASP A 200 -29.51 7.76 3.57
N ALA A 201 -30.15 8.77 4.17
CA ALA A 201 -30.91 9.78 3.43
C ALA A 201 -30.02 10.57 2.45
N ARG A 202 -28.82 10.98 2.90
CA ARG A 202 -27.83 11.64 2.03
C ARG A 202 -27.43 10.75 0.87
N MET A 203 -27.22 9.46 1.10
CA MET A 203 -26.76 8.54 0.08
C MET A 203 -27.85 8.18 -0.92
N ARG A 204 -29.11 8.07 -0.47
CA ARG A 204 -30.26 7.99 -1.39
C ARG A 204 -30.31 9.21 -2.31
N TYR A 205 -30.21 10.42 -1.76
CA TYR A 205 -30.14 11.64 -2.55
C TYR A 205 -29.00 11.62 -3.59
N VAL A 206 -27.80 11.19 -3.20
CA VAL A 206 -26.65 11.09 -4.12
C VAL A 206 -26.93 10.09 -5.24
N VAL A 207 -27.46 8.90 -4.92
CA VAL A 207 -27.81 7.88 -5.92
C VAL A 207 -28.87 8.40 -6.88
N ASP A 208 -29.91 9.05 -6.38
CA ASP A 208 -30.99 9.61 -7.20
C ASP A 208 -30.46 10.67 -8.17
N MET A 209 -29.67 11.62 -7.66
CA MET A 209 -29.06 12.67 -8.47
C MET A 209 -28.10 12.13 -9.54
N LEU A 210 -27.30 11.13 -9.19
CA LEU A 210 -26.42 10.45 -10.16
C LEU A 210 -27.22 9.69 -11.22
N GLY A 211 -28.34 9.08 -10.84
CA GLY A 211 -29.26 8.41 -11.76
C GLY A 211 -29.87 9.39 -12.76
N GLN A 212 -30.37 10.53 -12.28
CA GLN A 212 -30.91 11.61 -13.11
C GLN A 212 -29.85 12.17 -14.08
N ALA A 213 -28.62 12.35 -13.60
CA ALA A 213 -27.49 12.79 -14.41
C ALA A 213 -26.93 11.70 -15.36
N ARG A 214 -27.49 10.48 -15.35
CA ARG A 214 -27.00 9.30 -16.09
C ARG A 214 -25.53 8.97 -15.82
N LEU A 215 -25.09 9.22 -14.59
CA LEU A 215 -23.73 8.93 -14.14
C LEU A 215 -23.61 7.55 -13.50
N LEU A 216 -24.71 6.91 -13.08
CA LEU A 216 -24.64 5.53 -12.58
C LEU A 216 -24.50 4.53 -13.73
N ILE A 217 -23.58 3.56 -13.56
CA ILE A 217 -23.35 2.49 -14.54
C ILE A 217 -24.01 1.20 -14.06
N LYS A 218 -23.56 0.67 -12.92
CA LYS A 218 -24.05 -0.59 -12.34
C LYS A 218 -23.72 -0.70 -10.85
N PRO A 219 -24.48 -1.49 -10.07
CA PRO A 219 -24.08 -1.85 -8.72
C PRO A 219 -22.71 -2.54 -8.72
N LEU A 220 -21.94 -2.35 -7.64
CA LEU A 220 -20.74 -3.13 -7.40
C LEU A 220 -21.11 -4.58 -7.07
N PRO A 221 -20.29 -5.59 -7.44
CA PRO A 221 -20.62 -7.00 -7.21
C PRO A 221 -20.87 -7.37 -5.73
N ASN A 222 -20.31 -6.60 -4.79
CA ASN A 222 -20.49 -6.80 -3.35
C ASN A 222 -21.72 -6.08 -2.78
N GLY A 223 -22.51 -5.38 -3.61
CA GLY A 223 -23.68 -4.60 -3.19
C GLY A 223 -23.36 -3.36 -2.34
N ARG A 224 -22.09 -3.00 -2.13
CA ARG A 224 -21.67 -1.92 -1.23
C ARG A 224 -21.51 -0.56 -1.93
N GLY A 225 -22.16 -0.38 -3.07
CA GLY A 225 -22.07 0.86 -3.85
C GLY A 225 -22.33 0.66 -5.34
N TYR A 226 -21.95 1.66 -6.11
CA TYR A 226 -22.12 1.71 -7.57
C TYR A 226 -20.81 2.06 -8.28
N ALA A 227 -20.59 1.43 -9.43
CA ALA A 227 -19.72 1.96 -10.47
C ALA A 227 -20.42 3.13 -11.18
N MET A 228 -19.70 4.20 -11.47
CA MET A 228 -20.26 5.43 -12.04
C MET A 228 -19.30 6.12 -13.02
N HIS A 229 -19.82 6.95 -13.92
CA HIS A 229 -19.01 7.87 -14.70
C HIS A 229 -18.52 9.02 -13.81
N CYS A 230 -17.23 9.35 -13.90
CA CYS A 230 -16.67 10.50 -13.20
C CYS A 230 -17.22 11.80 -13.80
N PRO A 231 -17.80 12.73 -12.99
CA PRO A 231 -18.25 14.03 -13.50
C PRO A 231 -17.12 14.89 -14.08
N TRP A 232 -15.88 14.61 -13.69
CA TRP A 232 -14.67 15.28 -14.16
C TRP A 232 -13.93 14.49 -15.26
N ALA A 233 -14.59 13.53 -15.93
CA ALA A 233 -13.95 12.67 -16.92
C ALA A 233 -13.19 13.43 -18.02
N ALA A 234 -13.69 14.62 -18.42
CA ALA A 234 -13.04 15.48 -19.41
C ALA A 234 -11.65 16.00 -18.96
N GLN A 235 -11.33 15.93 -17.67
CA GLN A 235 -10.06 16.39 -17.09
C GLN A 235 -9.09 15.24 -16.83
N HIS A 236 -9.49 14.00 -17.16
CA HIS A 236 -8.62 12.85 -16.98
C HIS A 236 -7.51 12.85 -18.03
N THR A 237 -6.30 12.49 -17.61
CA THR A 237 -5.15 12.29 -18.51
C THR A 237 -5.02 10.84 -18.99
N THR A 238 -5.82 9.92 -18.45
CA THR A 238 -5.88 8.51 -18.84
C THR A 238 -7.33 8.08 -19.01
N THR A 239 -7.57 7.13 -19.90
CA THR A 239 -8.89 6.53 -20.11
C THR A 239 -8.99 5.18 -19.40
N ASP A 240 -10.20 4.82 -18.98
CA ASP A 240 -10.49 3.49 -18.46
C ASP A 240 -10.27 2.43 -19.55
N ALA A 241 -9.81 1.24 -19.17
CA ALA A 241 -9.77 0.11 -20.08
C ALA A 241 -11.20 -0.23 -20.55
N PRO A 242 -11.39 -0.74 -21.79
CA PRO A 242 -12.71 -1.08 -22.30
C PRO A 242 -13.50 -1.98 -21.33
N GLY A 243 -14.72 -1.56 -20.97
CA GLY A 243 -15.60 -2.30 -20.05
C GLY A 243 -15.25 -2.18 -18.56
N SER A 244 -14.22 -1.41 -18.20
CA SER A 244 -13.87 -1.11 -16.81
C SER A 244 -14.44 0.24 -16.36
N CYS A 245 -14.47 0.45 -15.05
CA CYS A 245 -14.83 1.73 -14.45
C CYS A 245 -13.91 1.99 -13.25
N ALA A 246 -13.12 3.05 -13.32
CA ALA A 246 -12.21 3.44 -12.24
C ALA A 246 -12.86 4.34 -11.17
N THR A 247 -14.17 4.56 -11.27
CA THR A 247 -14.90 5.49 -10.38
C THR A 247 -16.05 4.79 -9.68
N ALA A 248 -16.09 4.89 -8.35
CA ALA A 248 -17.09 4.26 -7.52
C ALA A 248 -17.65 5.21 -6.47
N LEU A 249 -18.95 5.08 -6.24
CA LEU A 249 -19.64 5.55 -5.04
C LEU A 249 -19.75 4.37 -4.08
N LEU A 250 -19.25 4.47 -2.85
CA LEU A 250 -19.39 3.44 -1.82
C LEU A 250 -20.38 3.90 -0.74
N PHE A 251 -21.19 2.95 -0.28
CA PHE A 251 -22.18 3.18 0.76
C PHE A 251 -21.57 3.29 2.16
N PRO A 252 -22.29 3.90 3.12
CA PRO A 252 -21.91 3.96 4.52
C PRO A 252 -21.48 2.59 5.05
N ALA A 253 -20.27 2.55 5.60
CA ALA A 253 -19.70 1.37 6.23
C ALA A 253 -18.67 1.81 7.25
N GLU A 254 -18.33 0.93 8.18
CA GLU A 254 -17.29 1.15 9.19
C GLU A 254 -15.97 1.66 8.58
N LEU A 255 -15.54 1.06 7.46
CA LEU A 255 -14.31 1.43 6.73
C LEU A 255 -14.31 2.86 6.15
N ASN A 256 -15.46 3.55 6.11
CA ASN A 256 -15.57 4.93 5.67
C ASN A 256 -16.24 5.85 6.69
N GLY A 257 -16.21 5.47 7.97
CA GLY A 257 -16.78 6.25 9.07
C GLY A 257 -18.30 6.42 8.94
N TRP A 258 -18.97 5.45 8.30
CA TRP A 258 -20.43 5.47 8.10
C TRP A 258 -20.95 6.67 7.31
N MET A 259 -20.10 7.26 6.48
CA MET A 259 -20.47 8.42 5.67
C MET A 259 -20.71 8.08 4.19
N GLY A 260 -20.24 6.93 3.73
CA GLY A 260 -20.10 6.67 2.31
C GLY A 260 -18.92 7.46 1.73
N THR A 261 -18.50 7.13 0.51
CA THR A 261 -17.36 7.82 -0.11
C THR A 261 -17.46 7.83 -1.63
N PHE A 262 -16.77 8.79 -2.23
CA PHE A 262 -16.49 8.83 -3.66
C PHE A 262 -15.01 8.48 -3.87
N LYS A 263 -14.74 7.55 -4.77
CA LYS A 263 -13.38 7.17 -5.14
C LYS A 263 -13.23 7.10 -6.65
N CYS A 264 -12.28 7.83 -7.19
CA CYS A 264 -11.81 7.71 -8.56
C CYS A 264 -10.33 7.35 -8.53
N LEU A 265 -9.90 6.39 -9.37
CA LEU A 265 -8.51 5.93 -9.44
C LEU A 265 -7.65 6.74 -10.42
N HIS A 266 -8.22 7.76 -11.07
CA HIS A 266 -7.47 8.68 -11.94
C HIS A 266 -6.69 9.71 -11.13
N SER A 267 -5.45 10.00 -11.53
CA SER A 267 -4.54 10.92 -10.82
C SER A 267 -5.13 12.32 -10.59
N HIS A 268 -5.86 12.86 -11.57
CA HIS A 268 -6.54 14.15 -11.44
C HIS A 268 -7.52 14.19 -10.25
N CYS A 269 -8.18 13.07 -9.97
CA CYS A 269 -9.19 12.98 -8.90
C CYS A 269 -8.60 12.56 -7.54
N ALA A 270 -7.27 12.51 -7.39
CA ALA A 270 -6.63 12.00 -6.17
C ALA A 270 -7.06 12.74 -4.89
N THR A 271 -7.38 14.05 -5.01
CA THR A 271 -7.84 14.89 -3.90
C THR A 271 -9.35 15.06 -3.83
N ARG A 272 -10.11 14.63 -4.84
CA ARG A 272 -11.57 14.75 -4.87
C ARG A 272 -12.20 13.79 -3.86
N ARG A 273 -13.25 14.25 -3.19
CA ARG A 273 -13.99 13.54 -2.15
C ARG A 273 -15.50 13.60 -2.43
N LEU A 274 -16.29 12.93 -1.59
CA LEU A 274 -17.75 12.94 -1.69
C LEU A 274 -18.33 14.37 -1.64
N GLY A 275 -17.70 15.28 -0.89
CA GLY A 275 -18.08 16.69 -0.84
C GLY A 275 -17.97 17.39 -2.20
N ASP A 276 -16.90 17.15 -2.96
CA ASP A 276 -16.75 17.69 -4.32
C ASP A 276 -17.85 17.17 -5.25
N LEU A 277 -18.18 15.87 -5.15
CA LEU A 277 -19.22 15.26 -5.96
C LEU A 277 -20.58 15.90 -5.67
N LEU A 278 -20.89 16.10 -4.39
CA LEU A 278 -22.12 16.76 -3.95
C LEU A 278 -22.21 18.20 -4.49
N ALA A 279 -21.11 18.95 -4.49
CA ALA A 279 -21.09 20.29 -5.05
C ALA A 279 -21.41 20.31 -6.55
N VAL A 280 -20.84 19.37 -7.32
CA VAL A 280 -21.14 19.23 -8.76
C VAL A 280 -22.60 18.88 -9.00
N LEU A 281 -23.14 17.93 -8.23
CA LEU A 281 -24.54 17.51 -8.35
C LEU A 281 -25.52 18.63 -8.01
N ARG A 282 -25.24 19.41 -6.96
CA ARG A 282 -26.07 20.58 -6.59
C ARG A 282 -26.06 21.65 -7.67
N ALA A 283 -24.88 22.02 -8.17
CA ALA A 283 -24.76 23.01 -9.24
C ALA A 283 -25.47 22.56 -10.54
N ALA A 284 -25.50 21.26 -10.83
CA ALA A 284 -26.25 20.72 -11.96
C ALA A 284 -27.77 20.78 -11.75
N ALA A 285 -28.24 20.49 -10.54
CA ALA A 285 -29.65 20.60 -10.18
C ALA A 285 -30.16 22.04 -10.30
N GLU A 286 -29.41 23.00 -9.78
CA GLU A 286 -29.74 24.43 -9.83
C GLU A 286 -29.87 24.95 -11.26
N ARG A 287 -28.99 24.53 -12.17
CA ARG A 287 -29.07 24.89 -13.60
C ARG A 287 -30.27 24.31 -14.34
N THR A 288 -30.85 23.23 -13.82
CA THR A 288 -32.01 22.57 -14.45
C THR A 288 -33.33 23.15 -13.93
N ALA A 289 -33.29 23.86 -12.80
CA ALA A 289 -34.44 24.48 -12.16
C ALA A 289 -34.65 25.96 -12.57
N ALA A 290 -33.67 26.58 -13.23
CA ALA A 290 -33.72 27.95 -13.77
C ALA A 290 -34.11 27.95 -15.26
#